data_AF-A0A1I8A3Q0-F1
#
_entry.id   AF-A0A1I8A3Q0-F1
#
_cell.length_a   1.000
_cell.length_b   1.000
_cell.length_c   1.000
_cell.angle_alpha   90.00
_cell.angle_beta   90.00
_cell.angle_gamma   90.00
#
_symmetry.space_group_name_H-M   'P 1'
#
loop_
_entity.id
_entity.type
_entity.pdbx_description
1 polymer ?
#
loop_
_entity_poly.entity_id
_entity_poly.type
_entity_poly.pdbx_seq_one_letter_code
_entity_poly.pdbx_strand_id
1 'polypeptide(L)'
;MELYPSFSPGPLFAAFIHDNCYVVLDEKCDEAVLTNVDTEERRTQKLFHKADVVVKGPSWRQTFVFERSAFVVDMGVESWRFYMLSLDSWVLHDVTERVRRREQSRIVAATQEDDVIYLAVEDEGNTLIWKIRPFPVSSPVQSLPDLSPDTCLQSSATTCYSCKSSLPVAQFFECAKCAVDLGVKQVLVCGACVVRKHCAHLPEVTEACFLDAEEVSKIIAQIEPFTWSAKIEESKVNAMASKVSKKMTERSSEVRSAVKTIKKCALTRKELNNHVEKLKRIYEDMEKAKEVLDQASGLMDKYLSE
;
A
#
# COMPACT_ATOMS: atom_id res chain seq x y z
N MET A 1 -37.06 -30.18 -26.31
CA MET A 1 -36.40 -28.91 -25.96
C MET A 1 -36.72 -28.68 -24.50
N GLU A 2 -35.97 -29.34 -23.63
CA GLU A 2 -36.17 -29.25 -22.18
C GLU A 2 -35.64 -27.89 -21.73
N LEU A 3 -36.57 -27.04 -21.27
CA LEU A 3 -36.23 -25.74 -20.71
C LEU A 3 -35.53 -26.00 -19.37
N TYR A 4 -34.21 -25.82 -19.35
CA TYR A 4 -33.44 -25.83 -18.11
C TYR A 4 -34.04 -24.80 -17.14
N PRO A 5 -34.26 -25.17 -15.86
CA PRO A 5 -34.86 -24.26 -14.89
C PRO A 5 -34.03 -22.99 -14.79
N SER A 6 -34.71 -21.85 -14.85
CA SER A 6 -34.13 -20.53 -14.62
C SER A 6 -33.48 -20.52 -13.23
N PHE A 7 -32.15 -20.63 -13.21
CA PHE A 7 -31.35 -20.46 -12.01
C PHE A 7 -31.54 -19.02 -11.52
N SER A 8 -32.44 -18.84 -10.54
CA SER A 8 -32.48 -17.62 -9.74
C SER A 8 -31.51 -17.84 -8.59
N PRO A 9 -30.32 -17.21 -8.59
CA PRO A 9 -29.35 -17.41 -7.53
C PRO A 9 -29.95 -16.84 -6.24
N GLY A 10 -30.44 -17.73 -5.38
CA GLY A 10 -30.75 -17.38 -3.99
C GLY A 10 -29.50 -16.87 -3.28
N PRO A 11 -29.63 -16.26 -2.10
CA PRO A 11 -28.52 -15.72 -1.31
C PRO A 11 -27.53 -16.80 -0.80
N LEU A 12 -27.66 -18.05 -1.23
CA LEU A 12 -26.93 -19.23 -0.77
C LEU A 12 -25.72 -19.56 -1.67
N PHE A 13 -25.62 -18.99 -2.87
CA PHE A 13 -24.58 -19.36 -3.82
C PHE A 13 -23.34 -18.48 -3.68
N ALA A 14 -22.18 -19.14 -3.67
CA ALA A 14 -20.90 -18.47 -3.81
C ALA A 14 -20.80 -17.93 -5.24
N ALA A 15 -20.85 -16.60 -5.39
CA ALA A 15 -20.79 -15.94 -6.68
C ALA A 15 -19.81 -14.77 -6.69
N PHE A 16 -19.15 -14.54 -7.82
CA PHE A 16 -18.12 -13.52 -7.97
C PHE A 16 -17.82 -13.17 -9.43
N ILE A 17 -17.01 -12.13 -9.67
CA ILE A 17 -16.54 -11.75 -11.00
C ILE A 17 -15.09 -12.21 -11.18
N HIS A 18 -14.78 -12.84 -12.32
CA HIS A 18 -13.43 -13.22 -12.72
C HIS A 18 -13.32 -13.30 -14.25
N ASP A 19 -12.27 -12.73 -14.84
CA ASP A 19 -12.02 -12.72 -16.30
C ASP A 19 -13.25 -12.36 -17.14
N ASN A 20 -13.90 -11.25 -16.77
CA ASN A 20 -15.12 -10.74 -17.42
C ASN A 20 -16.31 -11.73 -17.42
N CYS A 21 -16.29 -12.69 -16.50
CA CYS A 21 -17.38 -13.63 -16.29
C CYS A 21 -17.98 -13.44 -14.89
N TYR A 22 -19.30 -13.46 -14.80
CA TYR A 22 -20.02 -13.72 -13.56
C TYR A 22 -19.99 -15.22 -13.30
N VAL A 23 -19.28 -15.60 -12.23
CA VAL A 23 -19.06 -16.98 -11.81
C VAL A 23 -20.01 -17.31 -10.67
N VAL A 24 -20.74 -18.42 -10.80
CA VAL A 24 -21.59 -18.97 -9.74
C VAL A 24 -21.15 -20.40 -9.47
N LEU A 25 -20.75 -20.69 -8.24
CA LEU A 25 -20.44 -22.04 -7.80
C LEU A 25 -21.73 -22.78 -7.45
N ASP A 26 -21.81 -24.06 -7.82
CA ASP A 26 -22.93 -24.92 -7.44
C ASP A 26 -22.91 -25.26 -5.94
N GLU A 27 -23.95 -25.95 -5.47
CA GLU A 27 -24.11 -26.27 -4.04
C GLU A 27 -23.01 -27.16 -3.49
N LYS A 28 -22.29 -27.91 -4.33
CA LYS A 28 -21.20 -28.79 -3.89
C LYS A 28 -19.82 -28.23 -4.18
N CYS A 29 -19.75 -27.07 -4.84
CA CYS A 29 -18.53 -26.57 -5.45
C CYS A 29 -17.87 -27.60 -6.39
N ASP A 30 -18.66 -28.45 -7.04
CA ASP A 30 -18.24 -29.41 -8.06
C ASP A 30 -18.11 -28.72 -9.44
N GLU A 31 -18.92 -27.69 -9.67
CA GLU A 31 -18.99 -26.96 -10.93
C GLU A 31 -19.13 -25.45 -10.70
N ALA A 32 -18.53 -24.67 -11.59
CA ALA A 32 -18.73 -23.23 -11.72
C ALA A 32 -19.46 -22.95 -13.03
N VAL A 33 -20.55 -22.19 -12.96
CA VAL A 33 -21.20 -21.64 -14.14
C VAL A 33 -20.64 -20.24 -14.38
N LEU A 34 -19.96 -20.06 -15.50
CA LEU A 34 -19.40 -18.79 -15.93
C LEU A 34 -20.32 -18.19 -16.99
N THR A 35 -20.87 -17.02 -16.70
CA THR A 35 -21.64 -16.22 -17.66
C THR A 35 -20.81 -15.01 -18.07
N ASN A 36 -20.42 -14.93 -19.34
CA ASN A 36 -19.72 -13.77 -19.85
C ASN A 36 -20.61 -12.52 -19.69
N VAL A 37 -20.06 -11.45 -19.11
CA VAL A 37 -20.84 -10.24 -18.78
C VAL A 37 -21.26 -9.48 -20.04
N ASP A 38 -20.47 -9.54 -21.11
CA ASP A 38 -20.74 -8.81 -22.35
C ASP A 38 -21.55 -9.61 -23.35
N THR A 39 -21.26 -10.90 -23.51
CA THR A 39 -21.87 -11.76 -24.54
C THR A 39 -23.04 -12.59 -24.02
N GLU A 40 -23.25 -12.63 -22.71
CA GLU A 40 -24.19 -13.53 -22.02
C GLU A 40 -23.94 -15.02 -22.27
N GLU A 41 -22.81 -15.38 -22.92
CA GLU A 41 -22.45 -16.77 -23.20
C GLU A 41 -22.18 -17.50 -21.89
N ARG A 42 -22.77 -18.70 -21.77
CA ARG A 42 -22.63 -19.55 -20.58
C ARG A 42 -21.74 -20.73 -20.87
N ARG A 43 -20.77 -20.95 -20.00
CA ARG A 43 -19.94 -22.17 -19.96
C ARG A 43 -19.89 -22.73 -18.56
N THR A 44 -19.76 -24.05 -18.45
CA THR A 44 -19.57 -24.74 -17.18
C THR A 44 -18.11 -25.16 -17.05
N GLN A 45 -17.49 -24.83 -15.93
CA GLN A 45 -16.14 -25.24 -15.57
C GLN A 45 -16.21 -26.24 -14.42
N LYS A 46 -15.63 -27.42 -14.63
CA LYS A 46 -15.53 -28.43 -13.58
C LYS A 46 -14.45 -28.04 -12.58
N LEU A 47 -14.75 -28.16 -11.29
CA LEU A 47 -13.80 -27.95 -10.21
C LEU A 47 -13.14 -29.29 -9.82
N PHE A 48 -11.90 -29.21 -9.36
CA PHE A 48 -11.16 -30.36 -8.86
C PHE A 48 -10.97 -30.24 -7.36
N HIS A 49 -11.52 -31.19 -6.60
CA HIS A 49 -11.36 -31.22 -5.16
C HIS A 49 -10.06 -31.94 -4.82
N LYS A 50 -9.24 -31.36 -3.93
CA LYS A 50 -8.13 -32.10 -3.35
C LYS A 50 -8.67 -33.25 -2.48
N ALA A 51 -7.91 -34.33 -2.33
CA ALA A 51 -8.39 -35.62 -1.77
C ALA A 51 -9.05 -35.54 -0.38
N ASP A 52 -8.82 -34.47 0.36
CA ASP A 52 -9.31 -34.18 1.71
C ASP A 52 -10.50 -33.20 1.76
N VAL A 53 -10.91 -32.63 0.62
CA VAL A 53 -11.98 -31.64 0.57
C VAL A 53 -13.35 -32.31 0.55
N VAL A 54 -14.16 -32.02 1.56
CA VAL A 54 -15.56 -32.47 1.65
C VAL A 54 -16.47 -31.26 1.85
N VAL A 55 -17.08 -30.80 0.77
CA VAL A 55 -18.07 -29.72 0.81
C VAL A 55 -19.41 -30.28 1.29
N LYS A 56 -19.88 -29.82 2.45
CA LYS A 56 -21.12 -30.31 3.05
C LYS A 56 -22.32 -29.54 2.52
N GLY A 57 -23.18 -30.22 1.75
CA GLY A 57 -24.57 -29.85 1.47
C GLY A 57 -24.84 -28.38 1.06
N PRO A 58 -26.11 -27.96 1.00
CA PRO A 58 -26.45 -26.55 0.83
C PRO A 58 -26.15 -25.79 2.12
N SER A 59 -25.36 -24.73 2.01
CA SER A 59 -24.97 -23.87 3.12
C SER A 59 -24.88 -22.42 2.68
N TRP A 60 -24.88 -21.49 3.65
CA TRP A 60 -24.71 -20.08 3.33
C TRP A 60 -23.23 -19.82 3.05
N ARG A 61 -22.91 -19.35 1.83
CA ARG A 61 -21.52 -19.13 1.43
C ARG A 61 -21.25 -17.67 1.12
N GLN A 62 -20.10 -17.19 1.58
CA GLN A 62 -19.56 -15.89 1.22
C GLN A 62 -18.29 -16.10 0.40
N THR A 63 -18.10 -15.29 -0.63
CA THR A 63 -16.91 -15.39 -1.49
C THR A 63 -16.12 -14.10 -1.48
N PHE A 64 -14.80 -14.21 -1.38
CA PHE A 64 -13.87 -13.11 -1.51
C PHE A 64 -12.92 -13.42 -2.66
N VAL A 65 -12.81 -12.52 -3.63
CA VAL A 65 -11.94 -12.74 -4.79
C VAL A 65 -10.66 -11.96 -4.62
N PHE A 66 -9.57 -12.65 -4.92
CA PHE A 66 -8.20 -12.20 -4.91
C PHE A 66 -7.59 -12.51 -6.28
N GLU A 67 -6.43 -11.92 -6.58
CA GLU A 67 -5.87 -11.88 -7.93
C GLU A 67 -5.89 -13.23 -8.66
N ARG A 68 -5.52 -14.32 -7.96
CA ARG A 68 -5.42 -15.68 -8.54
C ARG A 68 -6.23 -16.72 -7.77
N SER A 69 -7.05 -16.30 -6.82
CA SER A 69 -7.80 -17.21 -5.96
C SER A 69 -9.13 -16.63 -5.52
N ALA A 70 -10.14 -17.49 -5.40
CA ALA A 70 -11.38 -17.16 -4.71
C ALA A 70 -11.43 -17.90 -3.37
N PHE A 71 -11.72 -17.16 -2.31
CA PHE A 71 -11.86 -17.68 -0.96
C PHE A 71 -13.35 -17.86 -0.66
N VAL A 72 -13.77 -19.11 -0.52
CA VAL A 72 -15.17 -19.49 -0.29
C VAL A 72 -15.32 -19.86 1.18
N VAL A 73 -16.12 -19.09 1.90
CA VAL A 73 -16.39 -19.28 3.32
C VAL A 73 -17.77 -19.87 3.45
N ASP A 74 -17.81 -21.10 3.89
CA ASP A 74 -19.02 -21.86 4.14
C ASP A 74 -19.42 -21.68 5.60
N MET A 75 -20.50 -20.93 5.82
CA MET A 75 -21.02 -20.55 7.13
C MET A 75 -22.11 -21.53 7.58
N GLY A 76 -21.77 -22.82 7.63
CA GLY A 76 -22.66 -23.85 8.16
C GLY A 76 -23.00 -23.63 9.64
N VAL A 77 -24.18 -24.13 10.07
CA VAL A 77 -24.72 -23.96 11.44
C VAL A 77 -23.78 -24.52 12.51
N GLU A 78 -23.13 -25.66 12.24
CA GLU A 78 -22.28 -26.36 13.23
C GLU A 78 -20.80 -25.99 13.10
N SER A 79 -20.36 -25.67 11.89
CA SER A 79 -18.95 -25.42 11.64
C SER A 79 -18.75 -24.60 10.38
N TRP A 80 -17.98 -23.53 10.52
CA TRP A 80 -17.46 -22.82 9.38
C TRP A 80 -16.36 -23.61 8.69
N ARG A 81 -16.38 -23.62 7.36
CA ARG A 81 -15.34 -24.21 6.53
C ARG A 81 -14.78 -23.14 5.60
N PHE A 82 -13.47 -23.20 5.42
CA PHE A 82 -12.74 -22.26 4.58
C PHE A 82 -12.17 -23.01 3.41
N TYR A 83 -12.61 -22.66 2.20
CA TYR A 83 -12.09 -23.21 0.98
C TYR A 83 -11.37 -22.15 0.17
N MET A 84 -10.27 -22.54 -0.45
CA MET A 84 -9.52 -21.70 -1.37
C MET A 84 -9.56 -22.34 -2.76
N LEU A 85 -10.23 -21.67 -3.69
CA LEU A 85 -10.31 -22.03 -5.10
C LEU A 85 -9.18 -21.33 -5.85
N SER A 86 -8.25 -22.09 -6.43
CA SER A 86 -7.28 -21.55 -7.38
C SER A 86 -7.99 -21.27 -8.70
N LEU A 87 -7.99 -20.02 -9.17
CA LEU A 87 -8.73 -19.63 -10.37
C LEU A 87 -8.03 -20.08 -11.67
N ASP A 88 -6.70 -20.23 -11.63
CA ASP A 88 -5.93 -20.73 -12.78
C ASP A 88 -6.15 -22.23 -13.05
N SER A 89 -6.30 -23.01 -11.98
CA SER A 89 -6.35 -24.48 -12.04
C SER A 89 -7.74 -25.05 -11.73
N TRP A 90 -8.64 -24.23 -11.22
CA TRP A 90 -9.95 -24.61 -10.70
C TRP A 90 -9.88 -25.73 -9.64
N VAL A 91 -8.78 -25.76 -8.89
CA VAL A 91 -8.57 -26.68 -7.77
C VAL A 91 -9.07 -26.04 -6.48
N LEU A 92 -9.94 -26.76 -5.78
CA LEU A 92 -10.48 -26.38 -4.48
C LEU A 92 -9.65 -27.03 -3.36
N HIS A 93 -9.21 -26.22 -2.41
CA HIS A 93 -8.45 -26.64 -1.23
C HIS A 93 -9.23 -26.35 0.04
N ASP A 94 -9.30 -27.30 0.98
CA ASP A 94 -9.74 -27.03 2.35
C ASP A 94 -8.57 -26.39 3.10
N VAL A 95 -8.78 -25.19 3.61
CA VAL A 95 -7.81 -24.42 4.39
C VAL A 95 -8.32 -24.12 5.80
N THR A 96 -9.37 -24.82 6.24
CA THR A 96 -10.03 -24.62 7.54
C THR A 96 -9.03 -24.68 8.70
N GLU A 97 -8.16 -25.68 8.73
CA GLU A 97 -7.16 -25.87 9.80
C GLU A 97 -6.11 -24.74 9.88
N ARG A 98 -5.97 -23.94 8.82
CA ARG A 98 -5.04 -22.80 8.78
C ARG A 98 -5.66 -21.53 9.35
N VAL A 99 -6.97 -21.54 9.57
CA VAL A 99 -7.71 -20.39 10.07
C VAL A 99 -8.04 -20.64 11.53
N ARG A 100 -7.41 -19.88 12.44
CA ARG A 100 -7.73 -19.97 13.88
C ARG A 100 -9.14 -19.44 14.12
N ARG A 101 -10.09 -20.32 14.40
CA ARG A 101 -11.52 -20.00 14.52
C ARG A 101 -11.97 -19.83 15.97
N ARG A 102 -12.94 -18.92 16.17
CA ARG A 102 -13.89 -18.91 17.31
C ARG A 102 -15.33 -19.11 16.80
N GLU A 103 -16.17 -19.76 17.59
CA GLU A 103 -17.45 -20.34 17.14
C GLU A 103 -18.55 -19.32 16.78
N GLN A 104 -18.38 -18.03 17.09
CA GLN A 104 -19.42 -17.00 16.92
C GLN A 104 -19.01 -15.82 16.05
N SER A 105 -17.91 -15.94 15.32
CA SER A 105 -17.35 -14.79 14.60
C SER A 105 -17.92 -14.66 13.19
N ARG A 106 -18.12 -13.44 12.69
CA ARG A 106 -18.60 -13.12 11.33
C ARG A 106 -17.50 -12.44 10.49
N ILE A 107 -17.28 -12.83 9.24
CA ILE A 107 -16.37 -12.07 8.35
C ILE A 107 -17.09 -10.82 7.85
N VAL A 108 -16.48 -9.66 8.09
CA VAL A 108 -17.03 -8.37 7.69
C VAL A 108 -16.30 -7.77 6.50
N ALA A 109 -15.02 -8.09 6.33
CA ALA A 109 -14.22 -7.66 5.19
C ALA A 109 -13.05 -8.62 4.95
N ALA A 110 -12.49 -8.58 3.75
CA ALA A 110 -11.26 -9.27 3.40
C ALA A 110 -10.40 -8.38 2.49
N THR A 111 -9.09 -8.44 2.65
CA THR A 111 -8.12 -7.77 1.79
C THR A 111 -6.91 -8.67 1.54
N GLN A 112 -6.13 -8.37 0.52
CA GLN A 112 -4.88 -9.07 0.20
C GLN A 112 -3.74 -8.07 0.10
N GLU A 113 -2.60 -8.45 0.66
CA GLU A 113 -1.32 -7.76 0.52
C GLU A 113 -0.27 -8.82 0.17
N ASP A 114 0.38 -8.67 -0.97
CA ASP A 114 1.31 -9.67 -1.53
C ASP A 114 0.70 -11.09 -1.56
N ASP A 115 1.34 -12.04 -0.89
CA ASP A 115 0.93 -13.43 -0.74
C ASP A 115 0.16 -13.68 0.57
N VAL A 116 -0.45 -12.65 1.17
CA VAL A 116 -1.19 -12.76 2.42
C VAL A 116 -2.62 -12.25 2.26
N ILE A 117 -3.57 -13.05 2.71
CA ILE A 117 -4.98 -12.65 2.85
C ILE A 117 -5.24 -12.27 4.31
N TYR A 118 -5.83 -11.10 4.52
CA TYR A 118 -6.32 -10.64 5.81
C TYR A 118 -7.85 -10.67 5.84
N LEU A 119 -8.44 -11.34 6.83
CA LEU A 119 -9.87 -11.35 7.06
C LEU A 119 -10.18 -10.51 8.30
N ALA A 120 -11.04 -9.51 8.15
CA ALA A 120 -11.63 -8.80 9.29
C ALA A 120 -12.84 -9.58 9.78
N VAL A 121 -12.81 -9.97 11.04
CA VAL A 121 -13.75 -10.89 11.67
C VAL A 121 -14.35 -10.22 12.90
N GLU A 122 -15.66 -10.13 12.98
CA GLU A 122 -16.41 -9.58 14.11
C GLU A 122 -16.80 -10.71 15.08
N ASP A 123 -16.33 -10.67 16.32
CA ASP A 123 -16.53 -11.68 17.37
C ASP A 123 -17.03 -10.98 18.64
N GLU A 124 -18.29 -11.23 19.04
CA GLU A 124 -18.93 -10.62 20.22
C GLU A 124 -18.80 -9.07 20.28
N GLY A 125 -18.82 -8.40 19.13
CA GLY A 125 -18.67 -6.95 19.01
C GLY A 125 -17.23 -6.43 19.00
N ASN A 126 -16.23 -7.32 19.03
CA ASN A 126 -14.83 -7.01 18.76
C ASN A 126 -14.47 -7.33 17.31
N THR A 127 -13.67 -6.49 16.66
CA THR A 127 -13.11 -6.81 15.34
C THR A 127 -11.70 -7.37 15.51
N LEU A 128 -11.51 -8.61 15.08
CA LEU A 128 -10.23 -9.32 15.00
C LEU A 128 -9.76 -9.36 13.54
N ILE A 129 -8.44 -9.35 13.33
CA ILE A 129 -7.86 -9.56 12.01
C ILE A 129 -7.21 -10.95 11.97
N TRP A 130 -7.63 -11.79 11.03
CA TRP A 130 -7.03 -13.10 10.80
C TRP A 130 -6.12 -13.06 9.58
N LYS A 131 -4.90 -13.59 9.73
CA LYS A 131 -3.89 -13.65 8.67
C LYS A 131 -3.84 -15.06 8.08
N ILE A 132 -4.01 -15.17 6.77
CA ILE A 132 -4.01 -16.43 6.03
C ILE A 132 -2.96 -16.36 4.94
N ARG A 133 -2.02 -17.30 4.94
CA ARG A 133 -1.08 -17.49 3.83
C ARG A 133 -1.67 -18.50 2.84
N PRO A 134 -2.05 -18.09 1.61
CA PRO A 134 -2.43 -18.99 0.53
C PRO A 134 -1.28 -19.97 0.24
N PHE A 135 -1.59 -21.09 -0.40
CA PHE A 135 -0.53 -21.97 -0.90
C PHE A 135 0.28 -21.20 -1.95
N PRO A 136 1.63 -21.30 -1.94
CA PRO A 136 2.40 -20.90 -3.11
C PRO A 136 1.92 -21.77 -4.27
N VAL A 137 1.24 -21.13 -5.22
CA VAL A 137 0.87 -21.75 -6.48
C VAL A 137 2.20 -22.09 -7.14
N SER A 138 2.59 -23.37 -7.11
CA SER A 138 3.85 -23.93 -7.61
C SER A 138 5.16 -23.54 -6.91
N SER A 139 5.41 -24.11 -5.72
CA SER A 139 6.78 -24.45 -5.27
C SER A 139 6.81 -25.88 -4.72
N PRO A 140 7.84 -26.71 -5.03
CA PRO A 140 7.99 -28.02 -4.42
C PRO A 140 8.14 -27.85 -2.90
N VAL A 141 7.37 -28.65 -2.16
CA VAL A 141 7.34 -28.65 -0.69
C VAL A 141 8.75 -28.81 -0.12
N GLN A 142 9.30 -27.74 0.45
CA GLN A 142 10.38 -27.82 1.43
C GLN A 142 9.80 -27.45 2.79
N SER A 143 9.89 -28.38 3.73
CA SER A 143 9.48 -28.24 5.12
C SER A 143 10.27 -27.13 5.81
N LEU A 144 9.56 -26.12 6.33
CA LEU A 144 10.14 -25.08 7.20
C LEU A 144 10.26 -25.60 8.65
N PRO A 145 11.32 -25.25 9.40
CA PRO A 145 11.46 -25.64 10.79
C PRO A 145 10.63 -24.77 11.74
N ASP A 146 10.19 -25.38 12.84
CA ASP A 146 9.49 -24.77 13.97
C ASP A 146 10.27 -23.59 14.55
N LEU A 147 9.57 -22.47 14.75
CA LEU A 147 10.01 -21.39 15.64
C LEU A 147 8.96 -21.21 16.75
N SER A 148 9.39 -21.54 17.95
CA SER A 148 8.71 -21.37 19.23
C SER A 148 8.54 -19.89 19.61
N PRO A 149 7.46 -19.51 20.32
CA PRO A 149 7.27 -18.15 20.79
C PRO A 149 7.73 -18.01 22.24
N ASP A 150 8.66 -17.10 22.52
CA ASP A 150 8.80 -16.49 23.84
C ASP A 150 9.56 -15.17 23.71
N THR A 151 8.91 -14.03 24.01
CA THR A 151 9.08 -13.25 25.27
C THR A 151 8.57 -11.81 25.09
N CYS A 152 7.83 -11.35 26.11
CA CYS A 152 7.26 -10.02 26.40
C CYS A 152 7.89 -8.76 25.77
N LEU A 153 7.03 -7.88 25.24
CA LEU A 153 7.23 -6.44 25.19
C LEU A 153 6.20 -5.73 26.09
N GLN A 154 6.70 -4.90 27.00
CA GLN A 154 5.91 -4.05 27.89
C GLN A 154 5.00 -3.13 27.05
N SER A 155 3.69 -3.34 27.16
CA SER A 155 2.68 -2.55 26.45
C SER A 155 2.56 -1.16 27.08
N SER A 156 3.28 -0.17 26.57
CA SER A 156 2.89 1.23 26.79
C SER A 156 1.55 1.43 26.12
N ALA A 157 0.47 1.50 26.90
CA ALA A 157 -0.88 1.61 26.36
C ALA A 157 -1.03 2.93 25.59
N THR A 158 -1.53 2.84 24.36
CA THR A 158 -1.76 4.01 23.50
C THR A 158 -3.24 4.35 23.48
N THR A 159 -3.59 5.62 23.27
CA THR A 159 -4.99 6.08 23.33
C THR A 159 -5.54 6.38 21.95
N CYS A 160 -6.75 5.88 21.68
CA CYS A 160 -7.47 6.16 20.44
C CYS A 160 -7.85 7.63 20.37
N TYR A 161 -7.51 8.28 19.26
CA TYR A 161 -7.82 9.67 19.06
C TYR A 161 -9.33 9.97 19.15
N SER A 162 -10.16 9.06 18.64
CA SER A 162 -11.61 9.27 18.47
C SER A 162 -12.50 8.80 19.63
N CYS A 163 -12.06 7.83 20.42
CA CYS A 163 -12.84 7.33 21.57
C CYS A 163 -12.09 7.40 22.90
N LYS A 164 -10.82 7.83 22.89
CA LYS A 164 -9.92 7.95 24.05
C LYS A 164 -9.67 6.62 24.79
N SER A 165 -10.13 5.50 24.26
CA SER A 165 -9.86 4.17 24.80
C SER A 165 -8.37 3.89 24.74
N SER A 166 -7.83 3.40 25.85
CA SER A 166 -6.45 2.93 25.95
C SER A 166 -6.42 1.45 25.60
N LEU A 167 -5.65 1.08 24.57
CA LEU A 167 -5.56 -0.30 24.10
C LEU A 167 -4.09 -0.71 23.90
N PRO A 168 -3.81 -2.02 23.77
CA PRO A 168 -2.52 -2.47 23.28
C PRO A 168 -2.21 -1.86 21.92
N VAL A 169 -0.94 -1.51 21.74
CA VAL A 169 -0.40 -0.85 20.55
C VAL A 169 -0.79 -1.56 19.25
N ALA A 170 -0.76 -2.90 19.23
CA ALA A 170 -1.12 -3.74 18.08
C ALA A 170 -2.59 -3.64 17.64
N GLN A 171 -3.42 -2.84 18.30
CA GLN A 171 -4.84 -2.62 17.95
C GLN A 171 -5.09 -1.22 17.35
N PHE A 172 -4.01 -0.48 17.06
CA PHE A 172 -4.08 0.85 16.49
C PHE A 172 -3.77 0.86 15.00
N PHE A 173 -4.39 1.82 14.33
CA PHE A 173 -4.23 2.12 12.92
C PHE A 173 -3.95 3.61 12.77
N GLU A 174 -3.22 3.98 11.73
CA GLU A 174 -2.93 5.36 11.36
C GLU A 174 -3.84 5.81 10.23
N CYS A 175 -4.51 6.94 10.40
CA CYS A 175 -5.33 7.55 9.35
C CYS A 175 -4.65 8.81 8.81
N ALA A 176 -4.01 8.71 7.64
CA ALA A 176 -3.24 9.82 7.06
C ALA A 176 -4.13 11.02 6.75
N LYS A 177 -5.35 10.77 6.26
CA LYS A 177 -6.32 11.83 5.96
C LYS A 177 -6.76 12.60 7.19
N CYS A 178 -7.04 11.90 8.30
CA CYS A 178 -7.36 12.58 9.55
C CYS A 178 -6.18 13.34 10.13
N ALA A 179 -4.95 12.85 9.95
CA ALA A 179 -3.76 13.58 10.36
C ALA A 179 -3.67 14.93 9.61
N VAL A 180 -3.91 14.92 8.30
CA VAL A 180 -3.97 16.13 7.47
C VAL A 180 -5.12 17.05 7.88
N ASP A 181 -6.35 16.53 7.98
CA ASP A 181 -7.55 17.31 8.30
C ASP A 181 -7.47 17.99 9.67
N LEU A 182 -6.75 17.37 10.62
CA LEU A 182 -6.56 17.89 11.98
C LEU A 182 -5.25 18.66 12.16
N GLY A 183 -4.39 18.71 11.13
CA GLY A 183 -3.09 19.37 11.19
C GLY A 183 -2.11 18.77 12.21
N VAL A 184 -2.20 17.45 12.46
CA VAL A 184 -1.32 16.74 13.40
C VAL A 184 -0.41 15.77 12.65
N LYS A 185 0.73 15.40 13.26
CA LYS A 185 1.69 14.48 12.63
C LYS A 185 1.12 13.07 12.43
N GLN A 186 0.28 12.61 13.37
CA GLN A 186 -0.24 11.26 13.38
C GLN A 186 -1.59 11.22 14.09
N VAL A 187 -2.51 10.40 13.58
CA VAL A 187 -3.80 10.12 14.21
C VAL A 187 -3.94 8.62 14.36
N LEU A 188 -3.80 8.16 15.60
CA LEU A 188 -3.98 6.75 15.96
C LEU A 188 -5.43 6.47 16.32
N VAL A 189 -6.05 5.54 15.61
CA VAL A 189 -7.44 5.13 15.79
C VAL A 189 -7.50 3.64 16.02
N CYS A 190 -8.31 3.20 16.98
CA CYS A 190 -8.51 1.76 17.18
C CYS A 190 -9.35 1.17 16.03
N GLY A 191 -9.23 -0.14 15.80
CA GLY A 191 -9.98 -0.82 14.72
C GLY A 191 -11.50 -0.56 14.75
N ALA A 192 -12.10 -0.49 15.94
CA ALA A 192 -13.51 -0.14 16.07
C ALA A 192 -13.83 1.28 15.57
N CYS A 193 -12.95 2.26 15.81
CA CYS A 193 -13.12 3.62 15.30
C CYS A 193 -12.85 3.72 13.80
N VAL A 194 -11.90 2.95 13.27
CA VAL A 194 -11.65 2.85 11.83
C VAL A 194 -12.95 2.56 11.08
N VAL A 195 -13.65 1.50 11.50
CA VAL A 195 -14.90 1.06 10.86
C VAL A 195 -16.06 2.02 11.13
N ARG A 196 -16.22 2.51 12.38
CA ARG A 196 -17.44 3.23 12.77
C ARG A 196 -17.39 4.74 12.53
N LYS A 197 -16.21 5.34 12.55
CA LYS A 197 -16.02 6.80 12.53
C LYS A 197 -15.13 7.29 11.39
N HIS A 198 -14.31 6.41 10.81
CA HIS A 198 -13.34 6.76 9.77
C HIS A 198 -13.54 5.96 8.48
N CYS A 199 -14.74 5.39 8.28
CA CYS A 199 -15.03 4.56 7.10
C CYS A 199 -14.81 5.31 5.77
N ALA A 200 -15.07 6.62 5.75
CA ALA A 200 -14.83 7.48 4.58
C ALA A 200 -13.34 7.67 4.25
N HIS A 201 -12.45 7.34 5.19
CA HIS A 201 -11.01 7.49 5.08
C HIS A 201 -10.29 6.13 5.05
N LEU A 202 -11.03 5.02 4.86
CA LEU A 202 -10.47 3.66 4.85
C LEU A 202 -9.28 3.47 3.89
N PRO A 203 -9.30 4.02 2.65
CA PRO A 203 -8.15 3.93 1.76
C PRO A 203 -6.87 4.58 2.33
N GLU A 204 -7.02 5.51 3.26
CA GLU A 204 -5.94 6.25 3.91
C GLU A 204 -5.62 5.73 5.32
N VAL A 205 -6.26 4.64 5.75
CA VAL A 205 -5.98 3.95 7.02
C VAL A 205 -4.97 2.83 6.80
N THR A 206 -3.90 2.83 7.59
CA THR A 206 -2.83 1.82 7.58
C THR A 206 -2.63 1.24 8.97
N GLU A 207 -2.10 0.02 9.08
CA GLU A 207 -1.78 -0.57 10.39
C GLU A 207 -0.67 0.25 11.07
N ALA A 208 -0.84 0.57 12.35
CA ALA A 208 0.18 1.32 13.07
C ALA A 208 1.33 0.36 13.41
N CYS A 209 2.41 0.40 12.63
CA CYS A 209 3.63 -0.35 12.91
C CYS A 209 4.51 0.42 13.88
N PHE A 210 4.68 -0.12 15.08
CA PHE A 210 5.63 0.40 16.06
C PHE A 210 6.86 -0.49 16.05
N LEU A 211 7.99 0.11 15.70
CA LEU A 211 9.29 -0.57 15.76
C LEU A 211 9.59 -0.92 17.21
N ASP A 212 9.90 -2.18 17.49
CA ASP A 212 10.33 -2.57 18.82
C ASP A 212 11.76 -2.06 19.11
N ALA A 213 12.14 -2.01 20.38
CA ALA A 213 13.43 -1.44 20.78
C ALA A 213 14.63 -2.21 20.18
N GLU A 214 14.47 -3.50 19.86
CA GLU A 214 15.50 -4.32 19.24
C GLU A 214 15.59 -4.04 17.74
N GLU A 215 14.46 -3.86 17.06
CA GLU A 215 14.36 -3.48 15.65
C GLU A 215 14.90 -2.07 15.43
N VAL A 216 14.56 -1.12 16.32
CA VAL A 216 15.18 0.20 16.38
C VAL A 216 16.68 0.09 16.60
N SER A 217 17.15 -0.75 17.54
CA SER A 217 18.58 -0.93 17.81
C SER A 217 19.32 -1.60 16.64
N LYS A 218 18.70 -2.54 15.93
CA LYS A 218 19.23 -3.20 14.74
C LYS A 218 19.31 -2.25 13.55
N ILE A 219 18.28 -1.42 13.34
CA ILE A 219 18.30 -0.38 12.31
C ILE A 219 19.37 0.67 12.63
N ILE A 220 19.47 1.11 13.89
CA ILE A 220 20.54 2.03 14.34
C ILE A 220 21.94 1.40 14.21
N ALA A 221 22.10 0.11 14.46
CA ALA A 221 23.39 -0.59 14.31
C ALA A 221 23.78 -0.83 12.83
N GLN A 222 22.80 -0.90 11.92
CA GLN A 222 23.03 -0.95 10.47
C GLN A 222 23.37 0.43 9.88
N ILE A 223 22.99 1.50 10.57
CA ILE A 223 23.45 2.86 10.29
C ILE A 223 24.80 3.01 10.99
N GLU A 224 25.88 2.57 10.35
CA GLU A 224 27.22 2.95 10.79
C GLU A 224 27.26 4.49 10.87
N PRO A 225 27.73 5.12 11.97
CA PRO A 225 27.78 6.57 12.05
C PRO A 225 28.69 7.04 10.92
N PHE A 226 28.09 7.69 9.92
CA PHE A 226 28.84 8.31 8.85
C PHE A 226 29.82 9.27 9.54
N THR A 227 31.12 8.98 9.48
CA THR A 227 32.13 9.90 10.01
C THR A 227 32.14 11.15 9.13
N TRP A 228 31.25 12.09 9.45
CA TRP A 228 31.25 13.46 8.95
C TRP A 228 32.49 14.13 9.52
N SER A 229 33.56 14.23 8.74
CA SER A 229 34.56 15.24 9.04
C SER A 229 34.03 16.58 8.53
N ALA A 230 33.68 17.47 9.46
CA ALA A 230 33.22 18.82 9.15
C ALA A 230 34.15 19.52 8.15
N LYS A 231 35.45 19.23 8.23
CA LYS A 231 36.48 19.74 7.34
C LYS A 231 36.35 19.30 5.87
N ILE A 232 35.88 18.08 5.60
CA ILE A 232 35.65 17.60 4.23
C ILE A 232 34.40 18.24 3.64
N GLU A 233 33.30 18.32 4.39
CA GLU A 233 32.07 18.91 3.88
C GLU A 233 32.17 20.44 3.73
N GLU A 234 32.84 21.13 4.66
CA GLU A 234 33.20 22.53 4.53
C GLU A 234 34.04 22.78 3.27
N SER A 235 34.99 21.89 2.95
CA SER A 235 35.80 22.01 1.73
C SER A 235 34.98 21.83 0.44
N LYS A 236 33.97 20.95 0.46
CA LYS A 236 33.07 20.73 -0.68
C LYS A 236 32.12 21.91 -0.89
N VAL A 237 31.54 22.45 0.19
CA VAL A 237 30.69 23.65 0.14
C VAL A 237 31.48 24.85 -0.35
N ASN A 238 32.70 25.07 0.17
CA ASN A 238 33.58 26.15 -0.27
C ASN A 238 33.99 26.00 -1.75
N ALA A 239 34.27 24.78 -2.22
CA ALA A 239 34.58 24.53 -3.62
C ALA A 239 33.38 24.81 -4.55
N MET A 240 32.17 24.44 -4.12
CA MET A 240 30.94 24.71 -4.88
C MET A 240 30.62 26.21 -4.91
N ALA A 241 30.68 26.90 -3.78
CA ALA A 241 30.49 28.35 -3.69
C ALA A 241 31.49 29.12 -4.57
N SER A 242 32.77 28.71 -4.55
CA SER A 242 33.81 29.28 -5.42
C SER A 242 33.48 29.09 -6.91
N LYS A 243 33.01 27.90 -7.30
CA LYS A 243 32.64 27.60 -8.69
C LYS A 243 31.44 28.42 -9.17
N VAL A 244 30.43 28.62 -8.32
CA VAL A 244 29.26 29.45 -8.65
C VAL A 244 29.66 30.93 -8.76
N SER A 245 30.44 31.44 -7.80
CA SER A 245 30.93 32.82 -7.81
C SER A 245 31.78 33.13 -9.06
N LYS A 246 32.66 32.19 -9.45
CA LYS A 246 33.43 32.29 -10.69
C LYS A 246 32.52 32.38 -11.92
N LYS A 247 31.53 31.50 -12.05
CA LYS A 247 30.57 31.52 -13.17
C LYS A 247 29.74 32.81 -13.21
N MET A 248 29.27 33.31 -12.06
CA MET A 248 28.55 34.58 -11.99
C MET A 248 29.42 35.77 -12.43
N THR A 249 30.70 35.76 -12.06
CA THR A 249 31.67 36.79 -12.46
C THR A 249 31.92 36.77 -13.97
N GLU A 250 32.10 35.57 -14.55
CA GLU A 250 32.23 35.35 -15.99
C GLU A 250 31.00 35.86 -16.75
N ARG A 251 29.79 35.44 -16.35
CA ARG A 251 28.54 35.91 -16.96
C ARG A 251 28.34 37.41 -16.84
N SER A 252 28.65 37.98 -15.68
CA SER A 252 28.60 39.44 -15.47
C SER A 252 29.56 40.19 -16.41
N SER A 253 30.73 39.60 -16.70
CA SER A 253 31.68 40.17 -17.65
C SER A 253 31.17 40.09 -19.10
N GLU A 254 30.51 38.99 -19.47
CA GLU A 254 29.89 38.81 -20.79
C GLU A 254 28.77 39.82 -21.03
N VAL A 255 27.90 40.04 -20.04
CA VAL A 255 26.84 41.06 -20.10
C VAL A 255 27.42 42.45 -20.32
N ARG A 256 28.43 42.83 -19.52
CA ARG A 256 29.09 44.15 -19.67
C ARG A 256 29.72 44.32 -21.05
N SER A 257 30.35 43.28 -21.58
CA SER A 257 30.94 43.28 -22.92
C SER A 257 29.87 43.44 -24.00
N ALA A 258 28.80 42.64 -23.94
CA ALA A 258 27.68 42.70 -24.88
C ALA A 258 27.00 44.08 -24.87
N VAL A 259 26.74 44.66 -23.70
CA VAL A 259 26.17 46.01 -23.56
C VAL A 259 27.10 47.06 -24.15
N LYS A 260 28.42 46.95 -23.93
CA LYS A 260 29.40 47.88 -24.51
C LYS A 260 29.45 47.79 -26.04
N THR A 261 29.32 46.59 -26.61
CA THR A 261 29.23 46.38 -28.07
C THR A 261 27.96 47.00 -28.63
N ILE A 262 26.80 46.76 -28.00
CA ILE A 262 25.52 47.35 -28.40
C ILE A 262 25.60 48.89 -28.40
N LYS A 263 26.24 49.48 -27.39
CA LYS A 263 26.40 50.94 -27.28
C LYS A 263 27.34 51.56 -28.32
N LYS A 264 28.23 50.79 -28.95
CA LYS A 264 29.28 51.31 -29.84
C LYS A 264 28.99 51.13 -31.33
N CYS A 265 28.07 50.23 -31.70
CA CYS A 265 27.84 49.86 -33.09
C CYS A 265 26.55 50.48 -33.64
N ALA A 266 26.58 50.93 -34.90
CA ALA A 266 25.36 51.19 -35.66
C ALA A 266 24.74 49.85 -36.07
N LEU A 267 23.91 49.28 -35.19
CA LEU A 267 23.33 47.96 -35.38
C LEU A 267 22.07 48.02 -36.26
N THR A 268 21.91 47.04 -37.14
CA THR A 268 20.62 46.80 -37.80
C THR A 268 19.60 46.27 -36.78
N ARG A 269 18.30 46.46 -37.04
CA ARG A 269 17.22 45.98 -36.15
C ARG A 269 17.33 44.47 -35.85
N LYS A 270 17.73 43.67 -36.84
CA LYS A 270 17.91 42.22 -36.72
C LYS A 270 19.06 41.87 -35.77
N GLU A 271 20.18 42.58 -35.88
CA GLU A 271 21.35 42.36 -35.04
C GLU A 271 21.12 42.80 -33.59
N LEU A 272 20.41 43.92 -33.39
CA LEU A 272 19.97 44.36 -32.07
C LEU A 272 19.06 43.31 -31.40
N ASN A 273 18.09 42.75 -32.13
CA ASN A 273 17.21 41.71 -31.58
C ASN A 273 18.00 40.45 -31.18
N ASN A 274 18.98 40.02 -31.99
CA ASN A 274 19.84 38.89 -31.63
C ASN A 274 20.63 39.13 -30.34
N HIS A 275 21.15 40.35 -30.16
CA HIS A 275 21.85 40.74 -28.93
C HIS A 275 20.91 40.77 -27.70
N VAL A 276 19.68 41.24 -27.86
CA VAL A 276 18.66 41.23 -26.80
C VAL A 276 18.31 39.80 -26.40
N GLU A 277 18.09 38.90 -27.34
CA GLU A 277 17.80 37.49 -27.05
C GLU A 277 18.98 36.79 -26.35
N LYS A 278 20.21 37.10 -26.74
CA LYS A 278 21.41 36.59 -26.04
C LYS A 278 21.48 37.09 -24.60
N LEU A 279 21.17 38.37 -24.37
CA LEU A 279 21.14 38.94 -23.02
C LEU A 279 20.05 38.29 -22.15
N LYS A 280 18.84 38.09 -22.69
CA LYS A 280 17.75 37.41 -21.97
C LYS A 280 18.18 36.03 -21.46
N ARG A 281 18.79 35.21 -22.30
CA ARG A 281 19.29 33.89 -21.91
C ARG A 281 20.33 33.96 -20.78
N ILE A 282 21.23 34.95 -20.82
CA ILE A 282 22.22 35.13 -19.75
C ILE A 282 21.54 35.54 -18.44
N TYR A 283 20.52 36.39 -18.49
CA TYR A 283 19.76 36.78 -17.31
C TYR A 283 18.98 35.60 -16.71
N GLU A 284 18.30 34.80 -17.54
CA GLU A 284 17.61 33.58 -17.10
C GLU A 284 18.58 32.58 -16.43
N ASP A 285 19.78 32.41 -17.00
CA ASP A 285 20.81 31.56 -16.40
C ASP A 285 21.29 32.09 -15.04
N MET A 286 21.44 33.41 -14.89
CA MET A 286 21.83 34.04 -13.63
C MET A 286 20.73 33.96 -12.57
N GLU A 287 19.47 34.08 -12.96
CA GLU A 287 18.31 33.97 -12.07
C GLU A 287 18.19 32.54 -11.52
N LYS A 288 18.29 31.52 -12.38
CA LYS A 288 18.34 30.11 -11.95
C LYS A 288 19.51 29.83 -11.01
N ALA A 289 20.69 30.37 -11.31
CA ALA A 289 21.86 30.21 -10.44
C ALA A 289 21.65 30.88 -9.06
N LYS A 290 20.93 32.01 -9.01
CA LYS A 290 20.56 32.68 -7.77
C LYS A 290 19.54 31.87 -6.97
N GLU A 291 18.49 31.35 -7.60
CA GLU A 291 17.49 30.51 -6.93
C GLU A 291 18.12 29.27 -6.28
N VAL A 292 19.06 28.63 -6.97
CA VAL A 292 19.80 27.49 -6.42
C VAL A 292 20.64 27.89 -5.20
N LEU A 293 21.26 29.07 -5.22
CA LEU A 293 22.00 29.60 -4.07
C LEU A 293 21.07 29.94 -2.90
N ASP A 294 19.93 30.59 -3.17
CA ASP A 294 18.97 30.98 -2.13
C ASP A 294 18.35 29.74 -1.47
N GLN A 295 18.04 28.70 -2.25
CA GLN A 295 17.57 27.41 -1.74
C GLN A 295 18.64 26.71 -0.90
N ALA A 296 19.89 26.67 -1.38
CA ALA A 296 20.99 26.07 -0.63
C ALA A 296 21.25 26.83 0.68
N SER A 297 21.20 28.16 0.66
CA SER A 297 21.35 29.01 1.86
C SER A 297 20.21 28.77 2.84
N GLY A 298 18.96 28.79 2.39
CA GLY A 298 17.81 28.59 3.27
C GLY A 298 17.78 27.19 3.92
N LEU A 299 18.24 26.16 3.20
CA LEU A 299 18.40 24.82 3.77
C LEU A 299 19.52 24.78 4.83
N MET A 300 20.64 25.47 4.60
CA MET A 300 21.72 25.57 5.59
C MET A 300 21.31 26.39 6.82
N ASP A 301 20.65 27.52 6.64
CA ASP A 301 20.19 28.38 7.75
C ASP A 301 19.18 27.64 8.64
N LYS A 302 18.27 26.88 8.03
CA LYS A 302 17.31 26.05 8.77
C LYS A 302 18.02 24.98 9.60
N TYR A 303 19.03 24.33 9.02
CA TYR A 303 19.80 23.28 9.70
C TYR A 303 20.69 23.83 10.83
N LEU A 304 21.17 25.07 10.72
CA LEU A 304 22.02 25.71 11.75
C LEU A 304 21.22 26.42 12.86
N SER A 305 19.91 26.59 12.68
CA SER A 305 19.03 27.25 13.67
C SER A 305 18.27 26.27 14.57
N GLU A 306 18.40 24.96 14.33
CA GLU A 306 17.92 23.86 15.18
C GLU A 306 19.02 23.42 16.17
#